data_AF-A0AAW2RYG0-F1
#
_entry.id   AF-A0AAW2RYG0-F1
#
_cell.length_a   1.000
_cell.length_b   1.000
_cell.length_c   1.000
_cell.angle_alpha   90.00
_cell.angle_beta   90.00
_cell.angle_gamma   90.00
#
_symmetry.space_group_name_H-M   'P 1'
#
loop_
_entity.id
_entity.type
_entity.pdbx_description
1 polymer ?
#
loop_
_entity_poly.entity_id
_entity_poly.type
_entity_poly.pdbx_seq_one_letter_code
_entity_poly.pdbx_strand_id
1 'polypeptide(L)'
;MENMQELRHLQVMGSDLPYPNSEGALLPNLLTLLGVVITEEILQRIPNLKKLGFQEELAPDAVEHLCCFNQVSNSYRLESLKCVIVNPTSHQVVPSLLPGGSIFPSGLKKLTLSGLSLAWENMGIIACIWNLEVLKLRCYAFRGPVWQTCQRGFKNLRVLLIEDMDLEYWKGSSRPFLPDLQRLTVSHCYKLKEILGSLKMS
;
A
#
# COMPACT_ATOMS: atom_id res chain seq x y z
N MET A 1 -29.23 -1.26 -13.42
CA MET A 1 -28.07 -0.35 -13.60
C MET A 1 -27.46 -0.68 -14.95
N GLU A 2 -28.13 -0.31 -16.04
CA GLU A 2 -27.69 -0.70 -17.37
C GLU A 2 -27.05 0.51 -18.06
N ASN A 3 -25.83 0.31 -18.54
CA ASN A 3 -25.01 1.21 -19.37
C ASN A 3 -24.01 2.16 -18.67
N MET A 4 -23.09 1.58 -17.88
CA MET A 4 -21.85 2.26 -17.43
C MET A 4 -20.59 1.83 -18.22
N GLN A 5 -20.75 1.40 -19.48
CA GLN A 5 -19.64 0.87 -20.29
C GLN A 5 -18.54 1.90 -20.59
N GLU A 6 -18.85 3.20 -20.55
CA GLU A 6 -17.87 4.28 -20.75
C GLU A 6 -17.18 4.73 -19.46
N LEU A 7 -17.55 4.15 -18.30
CA LEU A 7 -17.01 4.56 -17.01
C LEU A 7 -15.54 4.18 -16.90
N ARG A 8 -14.67 5.19 -16.76
CA ARG A 8 -13.21 5.00 -16.61
C ARG A 8 -12.71 5.16 -15.18
N HIS A 9 -13.46 5.88 -14.34
CA HIS A 9 -13.07 6.19 -12.97
C HIS A 9 -14.28 6.03 -12.04
N LEU A 10 -14.14 5.19 -11.02
CA LEU A 10 -15.13 4.99 -9.98
C LEU A 10 -14.45 5.19 -8.62
N GLN A 11 -15.04 6.04 -7.79
CA GLN A 11 -14.64 6.24 -6.42
C GLN A 11 -15.86 6.12 -5.53
N VAL A 12 -15.76 5.24 -4.55
CA VAL A 12 -16.79 5.02 -3.53
C VAL A 12 -16.26 5.58 -2.22
N MET A 13 -17.10 6.28 -1.48
CA MET A 13 -16.72 6.94 -0.23
C MET A 13 -17.79 6.67 0.81
N GLY A 14 -17.44 5.99 1.90
CA GLY A 14 -18.31 5.84 3.07
C GLY A 14 -19.49 4.87 2.88
N SER A 15 -19.43 3.97 1.90
CA SER A 15 -20.45 2.95 1.68
C SER A 15 -19.83 1.70 1.07
N ASP A 16 -20.34 0.52 1.43
CA ASP A 16 -20.03 -0.69 0.69
C ASP A 16 -20.57 -0.58 -0.73
N LEU A 17 -19.82 -1.09 -1.71
CA LEU A 17 -20.43 -1.37 -3.01
C LEU A 17 -21.55 -2.37 -2.77
N PRO A 18 -22.75 -2.17 -3.35
CA PRO A 18 -23.75 -3.22 -3.33
C PRO A 18 -23.10 -4.47 -3.90
N TYR A 19 -23.24 -5.59 -3.18
CA TYR A 19 -22.68 -6.87 -3.62
C TYR A 19 -23.01 -7.04 -5.10
N PRO A 20 -22.00 -7.33 -5.95
CA PRO A 20 -22.27 -7.50 -7.35
C PRO A 20 -23.25 -8.66 -7.49
N ASN A 21 -24.50 -8.38 -7.89
CA ASN A 21 -25.40 -9.44 -8.31
C ASN A 21 -24.64 -10.30 -9.34
N SER A 22 -24.81 -11.61 -9.28
CA SER A 22 -24.12 -12.60 -10.11
C SER A 22 -24.23 -12.33 -11.61
N GLU A 23 -25.18 -11.48 -12.03
CA GLU A 23 -25.43 -11.05 -13.42
C GLU A 23 -24.86 -9.66 -13.79
N GLY A 24 -23.92 -9.11 -13.02
CA GLY A 24 -23.40 -7.76 -13.30
C GLY A 24 -22.48 -7.68 -14.53
N ALA A 25 -22.72 -6.67 -15.38
CA ALA A 25 -21.95 -6.40 -16.58
C ALA A 25 -20.45 -6.17 -16.30
N LEU A 26 -19.60 -6.67 -17.21
CA LEU A 26 -18.17 -6.33 -17.23
C LEU A 26 -18.01 -4.81 -17.36
N LEU A 27 -16.99 -4.25 -16.70
CA LEU A 27 -16.60 -2.85 -16.82
C LEU A 27 -15.21 -2.76 -17.48
N PRO A 28 -15.08 -3.15 -18.76
CA PRO A 28 -13.78 -3.27 -19.42
C PRO A 28 -13.06 -1.93 -19.58
N ASN A 29 -13.78 -0.81 -19.59
CA ASN A 29 -13.17 0.52 -19.72
C ASN A 29 -12.77 1.14 -18.39
N LEU A 30 -13.08 0.50 -17.26
CA LEU A 30 -12.75 1.02 -15.94
C LEU A 30 -11.23 0.92 -15.68
N LEU A 31 -10.60 2.07 -15.44
CA LEU A 31 -9.16 2.18 -15.22
C LEU A 31 -8.82 2.50 -13.76
N THR A 32 -9.73 3.14 -13.04
CA THR A 32 -9.54 3.54 -11.64
C THR A 32 -10.73 3.11 -10.80
N LEU A 33 -10.46 2.40 -9.71
CA LEU A 33 -11.43 2.00 -8.70
C LEU A 33 -10.88 2.33 -7.32
N LEU A 34 -11.59 3.13 -6.53
CA LEU A 34 -11.12 3.60 -5.22
C LEU A 34 -12.21 3.47 -4.14
N GLY A 35 -11.79 3.15 -2.91
CA GLY A 35 -12.63 3.18 -1.70
C GLY A 35 -13.62 2.03 -1.60
N VAL A 36 -13.25 0.86 -2.12
CA VAL A 36 -14.12 -0.33 -2.16
C VAL A 36 -13.56 -1.44 -1.27
N VAL A 37 -14.43 -2.32 -0.77
CA VAL A 37 -14.00 -3.64 -0.28
C VAL A 37 -13.78 -4.54 -1.50
N ILE A 38 -12.66 -5.26 -1.52
CA ILE A 38 -12.26 -6.07 -2.67
C ILE A 38 -12.61 -7.54 -2.49
N THR A 39 -13.16 -8.14 -3.55
CA THR A 39 -13.38 -9.58 -3.67
C THR A 39 -12.82 -10.07 -5.01
N GLU A 40 -12.58 -11.37 -5.13
CA GLU A 40 -12.08 -11.95 -6.38
C GLU A 40 -13.05 -11.73 -7.55
N GLU A 41 -14.36 -11.78 -7.30
CA GLU A 41 -15.39 -11.57 -8.30
C GLU A 41 -15.36 -10.14 -8.86
N ILE A 42 -15.09 -9.14 -8.01
CA ILE A 42 -14.95 -7.74 -8.45
C ILE A 42 -13.75 -7.60 -9.38
N LEU A 43 -12.59 -8.19 -9.01
CA LEU A 43 -11.38 -8.12 -9.82
C LEU A 43 -11.55 -8.74 -11.20
N GLN A 44 -12.27 -9.87 -11.31
CA GLN A 44 -12.53 -10.52 -12.59
C GLN A 44 -13.38 -9.65 -13.54
N ARG A 45 -14.19 -8.73 -13.01
CA ARG A 45 -15.06 -7.84 -13.81
C ARG A 45 -14.36 -6.58 -14.34
N ILE A 46 -13.14 -6.30 -13.87
CA ILE A 46 -12.38 -5.08 -14.18
C ILE A 46 -10.97 -5.39 -14.73
N PRO A 47 -10.87 -6.15 -15.83
CA PRO A 47 -9.59 -6.71 -16.31
C PRO A 47 -8.54 -5.67 -16.73
N ASN A 48 -8.94 -4.41 -16.94
CA ASN A 48 -8.08 -3.33 -17.46
C ASN A 48 -7.68 -2.30 -16.40
N LEU A 49 -7.92 -2.62 -15.12
CA LEU A 49 -7.70 -1.70 -14.02
C LEU A 49 -6.21 -1.32 -13.88
N LYS A 50 -5.94 -0.01 -13.82
CA LYS A 50 -4.60 0.55 -13.62
C LYS A 50 -4.38 1.09 -12.21
N LYS A 51 -5.45 1.57 -11.57
CA LYS A 51 -5.41 2.14 -10.23
C LYS A 51 -6.47 1.49 -9.37
N LEU A 52 -6.04 0.90 -8.27
CA LEU A 52 -6.90 0.30 -7.28
C LEU A 52 -6.64 0.93 -5.92
N GLY A 53 -7.72 1.28 -5.24
CA GLY A 53 -7.72 1.68 -3.85
C GLY A 53 -8.81 0.93 -3.14
N PHE A 54 -8.45 0.09 -2.18
CA PHE A 54 -9.41 -0.64 -1.39
C PHE A 54 -9.31 -0.27 0.09
N GLN A 55 -10.40 -0.52 0.78
CA GLN A 55 -10.54 -0.35 2.21
C GLN A 55 -10.83 -1.72 2.81
N GLU A 56 -10.20 -2.01 3.93
CA GLU A 56 -10.39 -3.26 4.66
C GLU A 56 -10.64 -2.94 6.13
N GLU A 57 -11.57 -3.67 6.71
CA GLU A 57 -11.79 -3.66 8.15
C GLU A 57 -11.15 -4.93 8.72
N LEU A 58 -10.18 -4.75 9.62
CA LEU A 58 -9.56 -5.88 10.29
C LEU A 58 -10.48 -6.32 11.43
N ALA A 59 -11.06 -7.51 11.32
CA ALA A 59 -11.71 -8.13 12.47
C ALA A 59 -10.68 -8.32 13.60
N PRO A 60 -11.06 -8.12 14.88
CA PRO A 60 -10.15 -8.21 16.03
C PRO A 60 -9.34 -9.52 16.11
N ASP A 61 -9.92 -10.61 15.57
CA ASP A 61 -9.44 -11.99 15.77
C ASP A 61 -9.01 -12.67 14.46
N ALA A 62 -8.92 -11.95 13.34
CA ALA A 62 -8.61 -12.56 12.05
C ALA A 62 -7.13 -12.97 11.99
N VAL A 63 -6.87 -14.28 11.86
CA VAL A 63 -5.51 -14.85 11.77
C VAL A 63 -4.83 -14.51 10.43
N GLU A 64 -5.62 -14.23 9.40
CA GLU A 64 -5.17 -13.92 8.05
C GLU A 64 -5.52 -12.48 7.66
N HIS A 65 -4.76 -11.55 8.20
CA HIS A 65 -4.78 -10.18 7.72
C HIS A 65 -4.00 -10.13 6.39
N LEU A 66 -4.50 -9.40 5.37
CA LEU A 66 -3.85 -9.11 4.08
C LEU A 66 -4.07 -10.07 2.89
N CYS A 67 -5.10 -10.93 2.91
CA CYS A 67 -5.46 -11.76 1.75
C CYS A 67 -5.71 -10.93 0.47
N CYS A 68 -6.06 -9.66 0.62
CA CYS A 68 -6.25 -8.69 -0.45
C CYS A 68 -5.01 -8.50 -1.36
N PHE A 69 -3.78 -8.61 -0.85
CA PHE A 69 -2.58 -8.52 -1.70
C PHE A 69 -2.45 -9.75 -2.61
N ASN A 70 -2.81 -10.94 -2.12
CA ASN A 70 -2.80 -12.16 -2.93
C ASN A 70 -3.76 -12.05 -4.11
N GLN A 71 -4.94 -11.46 -3.89
CA GLN A 71 -5.96 -11.28 -4.94
C GLN A 71 -5.48 -10.38 -6.09
N VAL A 72 -4.68 -9.35 -5.79
CA VAL A 72 -4.21 -8.39 -6.80
C VAL A 72 -2.86 -8.75 -7.42
N SER A 73 -2.12 -9.71 -6.84
CA SER A 73 -0.77 -10.13 -7.25
C SER A 73 -0.63 -10.39 -8.75
N ASN A 74 -1.63 -11.02 -9.36
CA ASN A 74 -1.64 -11.41 -10.78
C ASN A 74 -2.05 -10.29 -11.75
N SER A 75 -2.31 -9.07 -11.26
CA SER A 75 -2.75 -7.97 -12.11
C SER A 75 -1.59 -7.24 -12.80
N TYR A 76 -1.17 -7.71 -13.96
CA TYR A 76 -0.04 -7.14 -14.72
C TYR A 76 -0.23 -5.68 -15.17
N ARG A 77 -1.47 -5.17 -15.18
CA ARG A 77 -1.79 -3.80 -15.62
C ARG A 77 -1.86 -2.80 -14.48
N LEU A 78 -1.80 -3.26 -13.23
CA LEU A 78 -1.96 -2.40 -12.07
C LEU A 78 -0.69 -1.60 -11.81
N GLU A 79 -0.79 -0.29 -11.98
CA GLU A 79 0.31 0.67 -11.82
C GLU A 79 0.25 1.37 -10.47
N SER A 80 -0.93 1.46 -9.83
CA SER A 80 -1.12 2.10 -8.54
C SER A 80 -2.01 1.29 -7.61
N LEU A 81 -1.55 1.08 -6.39
CA LEU A 81 -2.28 0.37 -5.33
C LEU A 81 -2.36 1.24 -4.07
N LYS A 82 -3.55 1.33 -3.50
CA LYS A 82 -3.81 1.95 -2.19
C LYS A 82 -4.56 0.94 -1.31
N CYS A 83 -3.99 0.63 -0.15
CA CYS A 83 -4.61 -0.19 0.89
C CYS A 83 -4.80 0.67 2.13
N VAL A 84 -6.01 0.67 2.69
CA VAL A 84 -6.37 1.43 3.89
C VAL A 84 -7.12 0.53 4.85
N ILE A 85 -6.63 0.43 6.08
CA ILE A 85 -7.38 -0.12 7.20
C ILE A 85 -8.21 1.00 7.83
N VAL A 86 -9.53 0.82 7.88
CA VAL A 86 -10.47 1.87 8.34
C VAL A 86 -10.51 1.99 9.87
N ASN A 87 -10.35 0.87 10.58
CA ASN A 87 -10.40 0.80 12.04
C ASN A 87 -9.11 0.16 12.60
N PRO A 88 -7.95 0.82 12.46
CA PRO A 88 -6.69 0.26 12.97
C PRO A 88 -6.72 0.21 14.50
N THR A 89 -6.56 -0.98 15.09
CA THR A 89 -6.51 -1.11 16.55
C THR A 89 -5.09 -0.93 17.08
N SER A 90 -4.95 -0.37 18.29
CA SER A 90 -3.66 -0.05 18.91
C SER A 90 -2.81 -1.25 19.29
N HIS A 91 -3.29 -2.49 19.17
CA HIS A 91 -2.58 -3.71 19.61
C HIS A 91 -2.29 -4.70 18.47
N GLN A 92 -2.81 -4.44 17.26
CA GLN A 92 -2.57 -5.31 16.13
C GLN A 92 -1.19 -5.01 15.51
N VAL A 93 -0.34 -6.04 15.47
CA VAL A 93 0.73 -6.12 14.50
C VAL A 93 0.28 -7.19 13.52
N VAL A 94 -0.01 -6.76 12.28
CA VAL A 94 -0.45 -7.66 11.23
C VAL A 94 0.69 -8.64 10.91
N PRO A 95 0.40 -9.96 10.74
CA PRO A 95 1.38 -10.96 10.36
C PRO A 95 2.24 -10.52 9.17
N SER A 96 3.49 -10.98 9.18
CA SER A 96 4.46 -10.65 8.14
C SER A 96 3.96 -10.99 6.74
N LEU A 97 4.25 -10.10 5.80
CA LEU A 97 4.17 -10.37 4.38
C LEU A 97 5.04 -11.61 4.09
N LEU A 98 4.46 -12.65 3.49
CA LEU A 98 5.17 -13.90 3.25
C LEU A 98 6.33 -13.69 2.25
N PRO A 99 7.58 -14.03 2.62
CA PRO A 99 8.69 -13.99 1.69
C PRO A 99 8.56 -15.16 0.68
N GLY A 100 8.52 -14.85 -0.61
CA GLY A 100 8.62 -15.87 -1.68
C GLY A 100 7.51 -15.84 -2.74
N GLY A 101 6.45 -15.07 -2.55
CA GLY A 101 5.43 -14.79 -3.58
C GLY A 101 5.48 -13.33 -4.01
N SER A 102 5.23 -13.04 -5.29
CA SER A 102 5.02 -11.66 -5.76
C SER A 102 3.65 -11.18 -5.29
N ILE A 103 3.50 -10.90 -3.99
CA ILE A 103 2.25 -10.38 -3.39
C ILE A 103 1.85 -9.01 -3.97
N PHE A 104 2.76 -8.35 -4.69
CA PHE A 104 2.49 -7.12 -5.42
C PHE A 104 2.54 -7.35 -6.93
N PRO A 105 1.72 -6.61 -7.69
CA PRO A 105 1.82 -6.57 -9.15
C PRO A 105 3.21 -6.16 -9.63
N SER A 106 3.72 -6.81 -10.67
CA SER A 106 5.04 -6.49 -11.26
C SER A 106 5.10 -5.11 -11.92
N GLY A 107 3.96 -4.60 -12.40
CA GLY A 107 3.83 -3.26 -13.00
C GLY A 107 3.67 -2.11 -11.99
N LEU A 108 3.71 -2.40 -10.69
CA LEU A 108 3.36 -1.42 -9.67
C LEU A 108 4.40 -0.27 -9.59
N LYS A 109 3.93 0.95 -9.82
CA LYS A 109 4.73 2.20 -9.74
C LYS A 109 4.43 3.02 -8.50
N LYS A 110 3.22 2.88 -7.94
CA LYS A 110 2.79 3.62 -6.77
C LYS A 110 2.12 2.71 -5.75
N LEU A 111 2.61 2.76 -4.52
CA LEU A 111 2.03 2.08 -3.38
C LEU A 111 1.65 3.09 -2.29
N THR A 112 0.45 2.95 -1.73
CA THR A 112 0.00 3.69 -0.56
C THR A 112 -0.55 2.71 0.47
N LEU A 113 0.00 2.73 1.66
CA LEU A 113 -0.41 1.90 2.80
C LEU A 113 -0.86 2.80 3.94
N SER A 114 -1.94 2.42 4.63
CA SER A 114 -2.49 3.18 5.74
C SER A 114 -3.13 2.26 6.78
N GLY A 115 -2.72 2.34 8.03
CA GLY A 115 -3.36 1.59 9.13
C GLY A 115 -2.99 0.11 9.26
N LEU A 116 -2.09 -0.42 8.42
CA LEU A 116 -1.76 -1.86 8.43
C LEU A 116 -0.96 -2.31 9.66
N SER A 117 -0.28 -1.41 10.38
CA SER A 117 0.57 -1.73 11.53
C SER A 117 1.61 -2.84 11.24
N LEU A 118 2.20 -2.83 10.05
CA LEU A 118 3.22 -3.80 9.64
C LEU A 118 4.50 -3.63 10.47
N ALA A 119 5.16 -4.74 10.78
CA ALA A 119 6.53 -4.69 11.31
C ALA A 119 7.51 -4.21 10.23
N TRP A 120 8.53 -3.44 10.59
CA TRP A 120 9.50 -2.84 9.66
C TRP A 120 10.28 -3.87 8.82
N GLU A 121 10.40 -5.11 9.29
CA GLU A 121 11.01 -6.23 8.58
C GLU A 121 10.32 -6.50 7.22
N ASN A 122 9.01 -6.23 7.13
CA ASN A 122 8.23 -6.37 5.91
C ASN A 122 8.61 -5.34 4.83
N MET A 123 9.27 -4.25 5.21
CA MET A 123 9.69 -3.23 4.26
C MET A 123 10.64 -3.79 3.21
N GLY A 124 11.40 -4.84 3.53
CA GLY A 124 12.29 -5.51 2.57
C GLY A 124 11.54 -6.05 1.34
N ILE A 125 10.29 -6.50 1.51
CA ILE A 125 9.47 -7.02 0.41
C ILE A 125 9.00 -5.87 -0.49
N ILE A 126 8.56 -4.75 0.09
CA ILE A 126 8.19 -3.55 -0.68
C ILE A 126 9.41 -2.97 -1.39
N ALA A 127 10.56 -3.00 -0.74
CA ALA A 127 11.82 -2.50 -1.30
C ALA A 127 12.30 -3.31 -2.52
N CYS A 128 11.84 -4.56 -2.67
CA CYS A 128 12.13 -5.40 -3.83
C CYS A 128 11.25 -5.10 -5.06
N ILE A 129 10.20 -4.26 -4.92
CA ILE A 129 9.35 -3.88 -6.06
C ILE A 129 10.15 -3.00 -7.02
N TRP A 130 10.55 -3.58 -8.14
CA TRP A 130 11.51 -2.94 -9.05
C TRP A 130 11.01 -1.61 -9.61
N ASN A 131 9.77 -1.54 -10.07
CA ASN A 131 9.21 -0.37 -10.75
C ASN A 131 8.64 0.69 -9.79
N LEU A 132 8.81 0.53 -8.47
CA LEU A 132 8.18 1.40 -7.49
C LEU A 132 8.83 2.79 -7.47
N GLU A 133 8.09 3.79 -7.94
CA GLU A 133 8.52 5.19 -8.00
C GLU A 133 7.98 6.03 -6.82
N VAL A 134 6.81 5.65 -6.29
CA VAL A 134 6.11 6.40 -5.24
C VAL A 134 5.67 5.47 -4.12
N LEU A 135 6.19 5.70 -2.91
CA LEU A 135 5.74 5.03 -1.69
C LEU A 135 5.15 6.05 -0.73
N LYS A 136 3.95 5.75 -0.21
CA LYS A 136 3.29 6.57 0.81
C LYS A 136 2.85 5.70 1.99
N LEU A 137 3.33 6.05 3.18
CA LEU A 137 3.03 5.39 4.44
C LEU A 137 2.25 6.36 5.32
N ARG A 138 1.08 5.96 5.80
CA ARG A 138 0.17 6.81 6.59
C ARG A 138 -0.37 6.09 7.81
N CYS A 139 -0.71 6.84 8.86
CA CYS A 139 -1.54 6.38 9.97
C CYS A 139 -1.15 4.98 10.46
N TYR A 140 0.04 4.83 11.04
CA TYR A 140 0.58 3.54 11.47
C TYR A 140 0.60 2.42 10.41
N ALA A 141 0.81 2.72 9.11
CA ALA A 141 1.10 1.72 8.07
C ALA A 141 2.23 0.75 8.46
N PHE A 142 3.27 1.27 9.10
CA PHE A 142 4.32 0.50 9.76
C PHE A 142 4.42 0.90 11.21
N ARG A 143 4.88 -0.02 12.06
CA ARG A 143 4.98 0.17 13.49
C ARG A 143 6.38 -0.13 14.00
N GLY A 144 6.83 0.72 14.92
CA GLY A 144 8.04 0.53 15.68
C GLY A 144 9.02 1.71 15.54
N PRO A 145 9.92 1.85 16.53
CA PRO A 145 10.72 3.05 16.67
C PRO A 145 11.86 3.14 15.66
N VAL A 146 12.25 2.05 15.01
CA VAL A 146 13.43 2.01 14.15
C VAL A 146 13.09 1.45 12.78
N TRP A 147 13.31 2.25 11.75
CA TRP A 147 13.33 1.77 10.37
C TRP A 147 14.78 1.64 9.89
N GLN A 148 15.23 0.41 9.66
CA GLN A 148 16.51 0.13 9.00
C GLN A 148 16.29 -0.06 7.50
N THR A 149 16.86 0.82 6.67
CA THR A 149 16.69 0.71 5.21
C THR A 149 17.52 -0.44 4.65
N CYS A 150 16.91 -1.28 3.81
CA CYS A 150 17.58 -2.41 3.15
C CYS A 150 18.61 -1.92 2.13
N GLN A 151 19.82 -2.49 2.17
CA GLN A 151 20.99 -2.04 1.39
C GLN A 151 20.83 -2.13 -0.15
N ARG A 152 19.84 -2.88 -0.65
CA ARG A 152 19.64 -3.16 -2.08
C ARG A 152 18.22 -2.89 -2.59
N GLY A 153 17.38 -2.28 -1.76
CA GLY A 153 15.98 -2.03 -2.09
C GLY A 153 15.77 -0.68 -2.77
N PHE A 154 14.55 -0.42 -3.25
CA PHE A 154 14.07 0.88 -3.72
C PHE A 154 14.87 1.51 -4.87
N LYS A 155 15.18 0.69 -5.88
CA LYS A 155 16.03 1.11 -7.01
C LYS A 155 15.54 2.33 -7.77
N ASN A 156 14.22 2.48 -7.93
CA ASN A 156 13.61 3.55 -8.70
C ASN A 156 12.74 4.49 -7.84
N LEU A 157 12.88 4.44 -6.51
CA LEU A 157 12.01 5.20 -5.62
C LEU A 157 12.35 6.70 -5.69
N ARG A 158 11.42 7.50 -6.19
CA ARG A 158 11.58 8.96 -6.38
C ARG A 158 10.84 9.78 -5.35
N VAL A 159 9.73 9.27 -4.83
CA VAL A 159 8.88 9.96 -3.86
C VAL A 159 8.58 9.06 -2.69
N LEU A 160 8.94 9.51 -1.48
CA LEU A 160 8.60 8.88 -0.22
C LEU A 160 7.82 9.85 0.65
N LEU A 161 6.67 9.39 1.14
CA LEU A 161 5.88 10.10 2.13
C LEU A 161 5.70 9.22 3.37
N ILE A 162 5.99 9.79 4.53
CA ILE A 162 5.81 9.18 5.84
C ILE A 162 4.96 10.13 6.67
N GLU A 163 3.82 9.64 7.14
CA GLU A 163 2.83 10.47 7.81
C GLU A 163 2.22 9.72 9.00
N ASP A 164 2.19 10.35 10.17
CA ASP A 164 1.50 9.82 11.36
C ASP A 164 1.98 8.41 11.78
N MET A 165 3.30 8.26 11.91
CA MET A 165 4.00 7.03 12.37
C MET A 165 4.59 7.22 13.79
N ASP A 166 4.85 6.13 14.50
CA ASP A 166 5.64 6.09 15.74
C ASP A 166 7.16 5.93 15.54
N LEU A 167 7.64 6.21 14.32
CA LEU A 167 9.05 6.13 13.95
C LEU A 167 9.89 7.14 14.73
N GLU A 168 10.96 6.68 15.38
CA GLU A 168 11.92 7.51 16.11
C GLU A 168 13.25 7.69 15.35
N TYR A 169 13.75 6.60 14.77
CA TYR A 169 15.04 6.57 14.08
C TYR A 169 14.89 5.91 12.73
N TRP A 170 15.16 6.66 11.67
CA TRP A 170 15.32 6.10 10.34
C TRP A 170 16.81 5.95 10.05
N LYS A 171 17.30 4.72 10.02
CA LYS A 171 18.72 4.41 9.85
C LYS A 171 19.02 3.98 8.43
N GLY A 172 20.03 4.63 7.85
CA GLY A 172 20.65 4.23 6.59
C GLY A 172 21.86 3.34 6.84
N SER A 173 22.22 2.49 5.87
CA SER A 173 23.56 1.89 5.84
C SER A 173 24.55 2.88 5.23
N SER A 174 25.87 2.67 5.40
CA SER A 174 26.94 3.61 5.03
C SER A 174 27.10 3.96 3.53
N ARG A 175 26.18 3.54 2.66
CA ARG A 175 26.15 3.83 1.21
C ARG A 175 24.79 4.42 0.84
N PRO A 176 24.66 5.18 -0.26
CA PRO A 176 23.36 5.73 -0.68
C PRO A 176 22.35 4.59 -0.91
N PHE A 177 21.40 4.46 0.01
CA PHE A 177 20.36 3.42 0.05
C PHE A 177 19.09 3.82 -0.73
N LEU A 178 19.01 5.08 -1.18
CA LEU A 178 17.92 5.67 -1.96
C LEU A 178 18.47 6.64 -3.01
N PRO A 179 19.18 6.14 -4.05
CA PRO A 179 19.95 6.98 -4.97
C PRO A 179 19.08 7.95 -5.79
N ASP A 180 17.84 7.54 -6.10
CA ASP A 180 16.95 8.30 -6.99
C ASP A 180 15.87 9.11 -6.24
N LEU A 181 15.94 9.18 -4.90
CA LEU A 181 14.94 9.87 -4.11
C LEU A 181 14.99 11.38 -4.34
N GLN A 182 13.95 11.91 -4.94
CA GLN A 182 13.82 13.33 -5.30
C GLN A 182 12.96 14.10 -4.29
N ARG A 183 12.01 13.42 -3.65
CA ARG A 183 11.10 14.05 -2.67
C ARG A 183 10.90 13.15 -1.46
N LEU A 184 11.21 13.70 -0.30
CA LEU A 184 10.87 13.15 1.00
C LEU A 184 9.88 14.10 1.68
N THR A 185 8.74 13.56 2.12
CA THR A 185 7.80 14.28 2.98
C THR A 185 7.63 13.50 4.27
N VAL A 186 7.91 14.15 5.39
CA VAL A 186 7.65 13.63 6.72
C VAL A 186 6.71 14.60 7.42
N SER A 187 5.56 14.13 7.86
CA SER A 187 4.55 14.95 8.54
C SER A 187 3.95 14.19 9.71
N HIS A 188 3.62 14.89 10.80
CA HIS A 188 2.95 14.31 11.97
C HIS A 188 3.70 13.09 12.58
N CYS A 189 5.01 12.98 12.38
CA CYS A 189 5.86 11.95 12.99
C CYS A 189 6.53 12.55 14.25
N TYR A 190 5.74 12.79 15.28
CA TYR A 190 6.16 13.59 16.45
C TYR A 190 7.27 12.96 17.29
N LYS A 191 7.52 11.66 17.14
CA LYS A 191 8.60 10.95 17.86
C LYS A 191 9.91 10.89 17.07
N LEU A 192 9.92 11.36 15.82
CA LEU A 192 11.08 11.24 14.94
C LEU A 192 12.22 12.13 15.42
N LYS A 193 13.35 11.49 15.77
CA LYS A 193 14.57 12.14 16.26
C LYS A 193 15.63 12.27 15.18
N GLU A 194 15.72 11.27 14.29
CA GLU A 194 16.81 11.20 13.34
C GLU A 194 16.39 10.56 12.01
N ILE A 195 16.84 11.19 10.92
CA ILE A 195 16.72 10.68 9.56
C ILE A 195 18.12 10.40 9.00
N LEU A 196 18.33 9.15 8.60
CA LEU A 196 19.49 8.66 7.84
C LEU A 196 20.86 8.96 8.46
N GLY A 197 20.99 8.95 9.79
CA GLY A 197 22.30 9.18 10.42
C GLY A 197 22.80 10.63 10.35
N SER A 198 22.08 11.54 9.70
CA SER A 198 22.63 12.82 9.23
C SER A 198 21.73 14.02 9.51
N LEU A 199 20.42 13.83 9.58
CA LEU A 199 19.45 14.89 9.87
C LEU A 199 18.86 14.66 11.25
N LYS A 200 19.33 15.44 12.23
CA LYS A 200 18.74 15.50 13.57
C LYS A 200 17.53 16.43 13.53
N MET A 201 16.41 15.97 14.07
CA MET A 201 15.20 16.77 14.21
C MET A 201 15.18 17.38 15.61
N SER A 202 14.93 18.69 15.69
CA SER A 202 14.84 19.47 16.94
C SER A 202 13.47 19.38 17.57
#